data_AF-A0A540VH76-F1
#
_entry.id   AF-A0A540VH76-F1
#
_cell.length_a   1.000
_cell.length_b   1.000
_cell.length_c   1.000
_cell.angle_alpha   90.00
_cell.angle_beta   90.00
_cell.angle_gamma   90.00
#
_symmetry.space_group_name_H-M   'P 1'
#
loop_
_entity.id
_entity.type
_entity.pdbx_description
1 polymer ?
#
loop_
_entity_poly.entity_id
_entity_poly.type
_entity_poly.pdbx_seq_one_letter_code
_entity_poly.pdbx_strand_id
1 'polypeptide(L)'
;MFGTGLLKGLGVTLKHLRDTYLDDRERVPSRYEGSIDLGDGERIIRQPIDQEGLLTIQYPEEKRLLPERFRYIPMLIWDTEKGEDRCTACGICAKVCPPQCIWIVRDSDENGKPITRPAEFYIDAAVCMSCSFCAEFCPFDAIKMNHDFELAVYDRYPQLVYDKEELTVPIEYYAALWPTQYAAEQELIRQKEEEERAKAEAKAKAEAEKKAQAAERPKAQRSPEELEALKKKAAERAAARGKSASDEGKGQDEDPEAKKARLEELKRKAAERARQRQQESGE
;
A
#
# COMPACT_ATOMS: atom_id res chain seq x y z
N MET A 1 -47.85 34.15 -32.27
CA MET A 1 -47.01 33.18 -31.53
C MET A 1 -45.79 33.85 -30.84
N PHE A 2 -45.93 35.04 -30.22
CA PHE A 2 -44.76 35.74 -29.60
C PHE A 2 -45.04 36.47 -28.28
N GLY A 3 -46.21 36.33 -27.63
CA GLY A 3 -46.58 37.13 -26.45
C GLY A 3 -46.55 36.40 -25.09
N THR A 4 -47.06 35.16 -25.04
CA THR A 4 -47.22 34.42 -23.77
C THR A 4 -45.91 33.88 -23.22
N GLY A 5 -44.93 33.59 -24.09
CA GLY A 5 -43.59 33.14 -23.67
C GLY A 5 -42.81 34.22 -22.92
N LEU A 6 -42.87 35.47 -23.38
CA LEU A 6 -42.16 36.59 -22.75
C LEU A 6 -42.71 36.89 -21.35
N LEU A 7 -44.04 36.92 -21.19
CA LEU A 7 -44.67 37.14 -19.89
C LEU A 7 -44.38 36.00 -18.90
N LYS A 8 -44.36 34.75 -19.37
CA LYS A 8 -43.94 33.61 -18.55
C LYS A 8 -42.47 33.73 -18.12
N GLY A 9 -41.57 34.11 -19.04
CA GLY A 9 -40.16 34.33 -18.73
C GLY A 9 -39.97 35.40 -17.66
N LEU A 10 -40.56 36.59 -17.86
CA LEU A 10 -40.51 37.68 -16.89
C LEU A 10 -41.13 37.29 -15.54
N GLY A 11 -42.22 36.52 -15.54
CA GLY A 11 -42.83 36.00 -14.33
C GLY A 11 -41.91 35.07 -13.54
N VAL A 12 -41.18 34.18 -14.22
CA VAL A 12 -40.18 33.31 -13.59
C VAL A 12 -39.01 34.12 -13.04
N THR A 13 -38.48 35.08 -13.80
CA THR A 13 -37.40 35.96 -13.33
C THR A 13 -37.82 36.77 -12.11
N LEU A 14 -39.03 37.35 -12.12
CA LEU A 14 -39.55 38.12 -10.99
C LEU A 14 -39.78 37.24 -9.76
N LYS A 15 -40.24 36.00 -9.94
CA LYS A 15 -40.36 35.01 -8.86
C LYS A 15 -38.99 34.77 -8.22
N HIS A 16 -37.97 34.41 -9.00
CA HIS A 16 -36.63 34.17 -8.45
C HIS A 16 -36.04 35.40 -7.78
N LEU A 17 -36.22 36.60 -8.36
CA LEU A 17 -35.77 37.85 -7.75
C LEU A 17 -36.44 38.08 -6.40
N ARG A 18 -37.76 37.85 -6.32
CA ARG A 18 -38.51 38.01 -5.07
C ARG A 18 -38.06 37.00 -4.03
N ASP A 19 -37.97 35.73 -4.39
CA ASP A 19 -37.62 34.65 -3.46
C ASP A 19 -36.23 34.89 -2.85
N THR A 20 -35.23 35.22 -3.68
CA THR A 20 -33.87 35.54 -3.23
C THR A 20 -33.80 36.83 -2.41
N TYR A 21 -34.50 37.90 -2.81
CA TYR A 21 -34.45 39.18 -2.08
C TYR A 21 -35.12 39.11 -0.71
N LEU A 22 -36.18 38.32 -0.58
CA LEU A 22 -36.85 38.14 0.70
C LEU A 22 -36.00 37.31 1.66
N ASP A 23 -35.35 36.25 1.18
CA ASP A 23 -34.42 35.42 1.96
C ASP A 23 -33.23 36.25 2.50
N ASP A 24 -32.62 37.09 1.66
CA ASP A 24 -31.46 37.90 2.03
C ASP A 24 -31.81 39.01 3.06
N ARG A 25 -33.09 39.38 3.17
CA ARG A 25 -33.59 40.36 4.14
C ARG A 25 -33.81 39.74 5.54
N GLU A 26 -33.82 38.42 5.65
CA GLU A 26 -33.96 37.75 6.93
C GLU A 26 -32.75 38.01 7.85
N ARG A 27 -32.96 37.87 9.16
CA ARG A 27 -31.89 38.11 10.15
C ARG A 27 -30.73 37.11 10.00
N VAL A 28 -31.05 35.89 9.60
CA VAL A 28 -30.11 34.86 9.18
C VAL A 28 -30.70 34.25 7.91
N PRO A 29 -30.20 34.62 6.72
CA PRO A 29 -30.63 34.02 5.46
C PRO A 29 -30.56 32.49 5.51
N SER A 30 -31.47 31.79 4.82
CA SER A 30 -31.51 30.32 4.78
C SER A 30 -30.18 29.71 4.32
N ARG A 31 -29.43 30.41 3.45
CA ARG A 31 -28.09 30.00 3.00
C ARG A 31 -27.05 29.89 4.12
N TYR A 32 -27.30 30.48 5.29
CA TYR A 32 -26.41 30.44 6.45
C TYR A 32 -26.89 29.50 7.54
N GLU A 33 -28.02 28.82 7.34
CA GLU A 33 -28.52 27.83 8.27
C GLU A 33 -27.52 26.66 8.39
N GLY A 34 -27.08 26.37 9.61
CA GLY A 34 -26.11 25.30 9.88
C GLY A 34 -24.69 25.56 9.35
N SER A 35 -24.36 26.79 8.97
CA SER A 35 -22.99 27.18 8.66
C SER A 35 -22.09 27.16 9.90
N ILE A 36 -20.80 26.90 9.70
CA ILE A 36 -19.79 26.97 10.76
C ILE A 36 -19.12 28.33 10.70
N ASP A 37 -19.16 29.09 11.79
CA ASP A 37 -18.44 30.36 11.92
C ASP A 37 -16.98 30.10 12.30
N LEU A 38 -16.04 30.58 11.49
CA LEU A 38 -14.61 30.42 11.70
C LEU A 38 -13.99 31.61 12.46
N GLY A 39 -14.74 32.68 12.69
CA GLY A 39 -14.21 33.95 13.19
C GLY A 39 -13.72 34.86 12.06
N ASP A 40 -13.42 36.12 12.40
CA ASP A 40 -12.90 37.15 11.48
C ASP A 40 -13.75 37.43 10.22
N GLY A 41 -15.04 37.04 10.25
CA GLY A 41 -15.95 37.18 9.12
C GLY A 41 -15.92 36.00 8.15
N GLU A 42 -15.09 34.99 8.39
CA GLU A 42 -15.04 33.77 7.60
C GLU A 42 -16.06 32.73 8.08
N ARG A 43 -16.70 32.03 7.14
CA ARG A 43 -17.66 30.98 7.45
C ARG A 43 -17.65 29.84 6.45
N ILE A 44 -17.87 28.62 6.94
CA ILE A 44 -18.09 27.45 6.11
C ILE A 44 -19.59 27.29 5.89
N ILE A 45 -20.01 27.45 4.65
CA ILE A 45 -21.40 27.27 4.21
C ILE A 45 -21.64 25.83 3.80
N ARG A 46 -22.79 25.31 4.24
CA ARG A 46 -23.35 24.07 3.75
C ARG A 46 -24.30 24.39 2.61
N GLN A 47 -24.00 23.87 1.42
CA GLN A 47 -24.83 24.06 0.22
C GLN A 47 -25.55 22.75 -0.12
N PRO A 48 -26.75 22.49 0.44
CA PRO A 48 -27.49 21.28 0.12
C PRO A 48 -28.13 21.37 -1.27
N ILE A 49 -28.47 20.23 -1.86
CA ILE A 49 -28.94 20.13 -3.26
C ILE A 49 -30.35 20.73 -3.42
N ASP A 50 -31.12 20.77 -2.34
CA ASP A 50 -32.48 21.30 -2.24
C ASP A 50 -32.51 22.77 -1.80
N GLN A 51 -31.37 23.46 -1.76
CA GLN A 51 -31.32 24.88 -1.40
C GLN A 51 -32.10 25.73 -2.40
N GLU A 52 -33.06 26.52 -1.89
CA GLU A 52 -33.79 27.53 -2.65
C GLU A 52 -33.19 28.93 -2.40
N GLY A 53 -33.42 29.88 -3.32
CA GLY A 53 -32.92 31.25 -3.18
C GLY A 53 -31.51 31.46 -3.74
N LEU A 54 -30.62 32.11 -2.97
CA LEU A 54 -29.27 32.44 -3.42
C LEU A 54 -28.34 31.21 -3.40
N LEU A 55 -27.94 30.75 -4.59
CA LEU A 55 -27.06 29.58 -4.76
C LEU A 55 -25.56 29.90 -4.79
N THR A 56 -25.18 31.18 -4.84
CA THR A 56 -23.77 31.58 -4.90
C THR A 56 -23.18 31.71 -3.50
N ILE A 57 -21.88 31.46 -3.38
CA ILE A 57 -21.07 31.76 -2.20
C ILE A 57 -20.21 32.99 -2.49
N GLN A 58 -19.97 33.82 -1.48
CA GLN A 58 -19.05 34.96 -1.57
C GLN A 58 -17.67 34.58 -1.04
N TYR A 59 -16.87 33.94 -1.89
CA TYR A 59 -15.46 33.65 -1.57
C TYR A 59 -14.64 34.95 -1.59
N PRO A 60 -13.70 35.20 -0.65
CA PRO A 60 -13.11 34.26 0.32
C PRO A 60 -13.81 34.14 1.68
N GLU A 61 -14.68 35.07 2.04
CA GLU A 61 -15.33 35.11 3.37
C GLU A 61 -16.25 33.90 3.58
N GLU A 62 -16.88 33.43 2.51
CA GLU A 62 -17.72 32.24 2.51
C GLU A 62 -17.05 31.09 1.75
N LYS A 63 -16.68 30.04 2.49
CA LYS A 63 -16.09 28.82 1.93
C LYS A 63 -17.08 27.66 1.98
N ARG A 64 -16.96 26.71 1.07
CA ARG A 64 -17.79 25.50 1.09
C ARG A 64 -17.13 24.43 1.93
N LEU A 65 -17.93 23.65 2.67
CA LEU A 65 -17.42 22.44 3.31
C LEU A 65 -16.97 21.45 2.23
N LEU A 66 -15.68 21.13 2.20
CA LEU A 66 -15.14 20.13 1.29
C LEU A 66 -15.64 18.73 1.67
N PRO A 67 -15.97 17.88 0.69
CA PRO A 67 -16.27 16.48 0.99
C PRO A 67 -15.01 15.77 1.51
N GLU A 68 -15.19 14.76 2.35
CA GLU A 68 -14.09 14.00 2.95
C GLU A 68 -13.10 13.46 1.90
N ARG A 69 -13.61 12.96 0.76
CA ARG A 69 -12.81 12.41 -0.34
C ARG A 69 -12.36 13.46 -1.37
N PHE A 70 -12.30 14.73 -0.98
CA PHE A 70 -11.72 15.78 -1.80
C PHE A 70 -10.22 15.51 -2.01
N ARG A 71 -9.71 15.87 -3.19
CA ARG A 71 -8.38 15.49 -3.65
C ARG A 71 -7.75 16.65 -4.40
N TYR A 72 -6.65 17.18 -3.87
CA TYR A 72 -5.87 18.21 -4.56
C TYR A 72 -4.36 17.93 -4.49
N ILE A 73 -3.62 18.54 -3.57
CA ILE A 73 -2.19 18.24 -3.37
C ILE A 73 -2.03 17.02 -2.46
N PRO A 74 -1.09 16.09 -2.74
CA PRO A 74 -0.77 15.01 -1.82
C PRO A 74 -0.07 15.51 -0.54
N MET A 75 -0.22 14.81 0.57
CA MET A 75 0.49 15.03 1.83
C MET A 75 1.20 13.74 2.27
N LEU A 76 2.33 13.88 2.95
CA LEU A 76 3.10 12.79 3.54
C LEU A 76 2.75 12.64 5.01
N ILE A 77 2.50 11.42 5.46
CA ILE A 77 2.10 11.15 6.84
C ILE A 77 3.32 10.91 7.70
N TRP A 78 3.45 11.73 8.73
CA TRP A 78 4.33 11.51 9.87
C TRP A 78 3.60 10.70 10.95
N ASP A 79 4.22 9.60 11.37
CA ASP A 79 3.68 8.79 12.46
C ASP A 79 4.12 9.39 13.80
N THR A 80 3.18 10.02 14.51
CA THR A 80 3.44 10.68 15.79
C THR A 80 3.73 9.70 16.92
N GLU A 81 3.21 8.47 16.85
CA GLU A 81 3.45 7.44 17.87
C GLU A 81 4.87 6.85 17.74
N LYS A 82 5.32 6.63 16.51
CA LYS A 82 6.67 6.07 16.23
C LYS A 82 7.75 7.13 16.11
N GLY A 83 7.38 8.38 15.82
CA GLY A 83 8.31 9.48 15.60
C GLY A 83 9.12 9.32 14.30
N GLU A 84 8.51 8.76 13.26
CA GLU A 84 9.17 8.56 11.96
C GLU A 84 8.22 8.81 10.77
N ASP A 85 8.79 9.09 9.61
CA ASP A 85 8.05 9.13 8.34
C ASP A 85 7.46 7.74 8.03
N ARG A 86 6.18 7.68 7.64
CA ARG A 86 5.62 6.42 7.10
C ARG A 86 6.23 6.03 5.76
N CYS A 87 6.80 6.99 5.04
CA CYS A 87 7.37 6.77 3.72
C CYS A 87 8.68 5.98 3.82
N THR A 88 8.75 4.84 3.13
CA THR A 88 9.96 4.00 3.06
C THR A 88 10.82 4.26 1.82
N ALA A 89 10.47 5.30 1.05
CA ALA A 89 11.08 5.67 -0.23
C ALA A 89 11.13 4.50 -1.25
N CYS A 90 10.05 3.70 -1.32
CA CYS A 90 9.95 2.56 -2.23
C CYS A 90 9.86 2.93 -3.72
N GLY A 91 9.47 4.16 -4.07
CA GLY A 91 9.39 4.66 -5.45
C GLY A 91 8.15 4.23 -6.24
N ILE A 92 7.21 3.48 -5.64
CA ILE A 92 5.99 3.02 -6.32
C ILE A 92 5.11 4.20 -6.75
N CYS A 93 4.94 5.19 -5.87
CA CYS A 93 4.16 6.40 -6.15
C CYS A 93 4.71 7.20 -7.34
N ALA A 94 6.04 7.36 -7.43
CA ALA A 94 6.68 8.01 -8.57
C ALA A 94 6.50 7.21 -9.87
N LYS A 95 6.57 5.87 -9.80
CA LYS A 95 6.40 4.99 -10.96
C LYS A 95 4.96 4.97 -11.50
N VAL A 96 3.96 5.01 -10.63
CA VAL A 96 2.54 5.00 -11.03
C VAL A 96 2.02 6.38 -11.44
N CYS A 97 2.74 7.45 -11.09
CA CYS A 97 2.36 8.82 -11.40
C CYS A 97 2.28 9.03 -12.93
N PRO A 98 1.08 9.30 -13.51
CA PRO A 98 0.94 9.44 -14.95
C PRO A 98 1.79 10.57 -15.56
N PRO A 99 1.86 11.78 -14.96
CA PRO A 99 2.71 12.85 -15.47
C PRO A 99 4.14 12.82 -14.90
N GLN A 100 4.49 11.83 -14.08
CA GLN A 100 5.83 11.65 -13.48
C GLN A 100 6.36 12.90 -12.73
N CYS A 101 5.53 13.50 -11.89
CA CYS A 101 5.84 14.74 -11.16
C CYS A 101 6.43 14.54 -9.75
N ILE A 102 6.80 13.31 -9.38
CA ILE A 102 7.29 12.97 -8.04
C ILE A 102 8.76 12.56 -8.13
N TRP A 103 9.62 13.21 -7.35
CA TRP A 103 11.04 12.88 -7.23
C TRP A 103 11.35 12.38 -5.82
N ILE A 104 12.09 11.27 -5.70
CA ILE A 104 12.38 10.62 -4.41
C ILE A 104 13.84 10.20 -4.38
N VAL A 105 14.56 10.64 -3.36
CA VAL A 105 15.93 10.21 -3.05
C VAL A 105 15.88 9.39 -1.76
N ARG A 106 16.39 8.15 -1.81
CA ARG A 106 16.47 7.28 -0.64
C ARG A 106 17.64 7.69 0.23
N ASP A 107 17.43 7.70 1.54
CA ASP A 107 18.50 7.97 2.48
C ASP A 107 19.49 6.79 2.58
N SER A 108 20.71 7.07 3.03
CA SER A 108 21.80 6.10 3.14
C SER A 108 22.55 6.25 4.47
N ASP A 109 22.99 5.13 5.05
CA ASP A 109 23.81 5.14 6.27
C ASP A 109 25.24 5.64 6.00
N GLU A 110 26.03 5.82 7.07
CA GLU A 110 27.45 6.23 6.98
C GLU A 110 28.31 5.26 6.16
N ASN A 111 27.86 4.03 5.95
CA ASN A 111 28.50 2.99 5.16
C ASN A 111 27.92 2.87 3.73
N GLY A 112 27.00 3.78 3.33
CA GLY A 112 26.34 3.78 2.03
C GLY A 112 25.22 2.74 1.86
N LYS A 113 24.75 2.10 2.92
CA LYS A 113 23.60 1.17 2.85
C LYS A 113 22.29 1.96 2.83
N PRO A 114 21.34 1.59 1.97
CA PRO A 114 20.06 2.29 1.87
C PRO A 114 19.24 2.12 3.15
N ILE A 115 18.75 3.23 3.69
CA ILE A 115 17.83 3.27 4.82
C ILE A 115 16.39 3.32 4.28
N THR A 116 15.45 2.75 5.02
CA THR A 116 14.02 2.73 4.68
C THR A 116 13.34 4.06 5.01
N ARG A 117 13.89 5.19 4.54
CA ARG A 117 13.30 6.52 4.65
C ARG A 117 13.73 7.42 3.48
N PRO A 118 12.92 8.42 3.07
CA PRO A 118 13.32 9.40 2.08
C PRO A 118 14.29 10.42 2.68
N ALA A 119 15.41 10.64 2.01
CA ALA A 119 16.28 11.79 2.25
C ALA A 119 15.66 13.05 1.64
N GLU A 120 15.20 12.94 0.39
CA GLU A 120 14.52 14.02 -0.32
C GLU A 120 13.25 13.48 -0.96
N PHE A 121 12.20 14.31 -0.94
CA PHE A 121 10.94 14.00 -1.58
C PHE A 121 10.39 15.31 -2.16
N TYR A 122 10.12 15.34 -3.46
CA TYR A 122 9.56 16.52 -4.12
C TYR A 122 8.34 16.17 -4.95
N ILE A 123 7.37 17.08 -4.98
CA ILE A 123 6.23 17.03 -5.90
C ILE A 123 6.14 18.35 -6.65
N ASP A 124 6.20 18.30 -7.99
CA ASP A 124 5.84 19.45 -8.84
C ASP A 124 4.32 19.54 -8.95
N ALA A 125 3.72 20.45 -8.19
CA ALA A 125 2.28 20.70 -8.18
C ALA A 125 1.79 21.34 -9.49
N ALA A 126 2.65 22.00 -10.27
CA ALA A 126 2.28 22.55 -11.57
C ALA A 126 2.07 21.46 -12.63
N VAL A 127 2.64 20.27 -12.42
CA VAL A 127 2.51 19.10 -13.32
C VAL A 127 1.54 18.07 -12.77
N CYS A 128 1.38 18.02 -11.45
CA CYS A 128 0.43 17.14 -10.79
C CYS A 128 -0.99 17.34 -11.34
N MET A 129 -1.67 16.24 -11.67
CA MET A 129 -3.08 16.25 -12.12
C MET A 129 -4.06 15.78 -11.04
N SER A 130 -3.62 15.72 -9.78
CA SER A 130 -4.42 15.35 -8.60
C SER A 130 -5.21 14.03 -8.73
N CYS A 131 -4.66 13.06 -9.46
CA CYS A 131 -5.33 11.79 -9.77
C CYS A 131 -5.44 10.79 -8.60
N SER A 132 -4.73 11.02 -7.49
CA SER A 132 -4.70 10.13 -6.30
C SER A 132 -4.10 8.73 -6.50
N PHE A 133 -3.50 8.41 -7.65
CA PHE A 133 -2.83 7.11 -7.83
C PHE A 133 -1.66 6.92 -6.88
N CYS A 134 -0.93 7.98 -6.55
CA CYS A 134 0.14 7.88 -5.57
C CYS A 134 -0.37 7.43 -4.19
N ALA A 135 -1.55 7.87 -3.77
CA ALA A 135 -2.17 7.50 -2.50
C ALA A 135 -2.74 6.07 -2.52
N GLU A 136 -3.41 5.68 -3.61
CA GLU A 136 -4.03 4.36 -3.72
C GLU A 136 -3.01 3.21 -3.85
N PHE A 137 -1.88 3.47 -4.53
CA PHE A 137 -0.84 2.46 -4.74
C PHE A 137 0.23 2.47 -3.65
N CYS A 138 0.13 3.32 -2.63
CA CYS A 138 1.09 3.33 -1.54
C CYS A 138 0.86 2.12 -0.63
N PRO A 139 1.79 1.15 -0.55
CA PRO A 139 1.59 -0.05 0.28
C PRO A 139 1.72 0.23 1.79
N PHE A 140 2.24 1.41 2.16
CA PHE A 140 2.48 1.82 3.55
C PHE A 140 1.54 2.94 3.99
N ASP A 141 0.57 3.34 3.16
CA ASP A 141 -0.33 4.47 3.42
C ASP A 141 0.40 5.77 3.83
N ALA A 142 1.60 5.97 3.27
CA ALA A 142 2.49 7.07 3.63
C ALA A 142 2.18 8.38 2.92
N ILE A 143 1.53 8.32 1.75
CA ILE A 143 1.10 9.49 0.98
C ILE A 143 -0.42 9.44 0.86
N LYS A 144 -1.08 10.53 1.23
CA LYS A 144 -2.54 10.70 1.20
C LYS A 144 -2.89 11.98 0.45
N MET A 145 -4.17 12.19 0.14
CA MET A 145 -4.60 13.41 -0.55
C MET A 145 -5.05 14.46 0.48
N ASN A 146 -4.55 15.68 0.34
CA ASN A 146 -4.88 16.81 1.19
C ASN A 146 -6.09 17.59 0.63
N HIS A 147 -6.66 18.45 1.49
CA HIS A 147 -7.78 19.33 1.19
C HIS A 147 -7.38 20.75 0.79
N ASP A 148 -6.10 21.09 0.87
CA ASP A 148 -5.60 22.41 0.50
C ASP A 148 -5.72 22.65 -1.01
N PHE A 149 -6.48 23.68 -1.39
CA PHE A 149 -6.70 24.08 -2.79
C PHE A 149 -6.26 25.53 -3.09
N GLU A 150 -6.04 26.35 -2.07
CA GLU A 150 -5.70 27.77 -2.17
C GLU A 150 -4.18 27.98 -2.39
N LEU A 151 -3.65 27.38 -3.45
CA LEU A 151 -2.20 27.23 -3.67
C LEU A 151 -1.68 28.11 -4.83
N ALA A 152 -2.39 29.20 -5.11
CA ALA A 152 -2.03 30.13 -6.17
C ALA A 152 -0.79 30.93 -5.78
N VAL A 153 0.23 30.90 -6.64
CA VAL A 153 1.50 31.58 -6.44
C VAL A 153 1.94 32.31 -7.72
N TYR A 154 2.89 33.24 -7.61
CA TYR A 154 3.32 34.08 -8.73
C TYR A 154 4.34 33.40 -9.64
N ASP A 155 5.27 32.65 -9.04
CA ASP A 155 6.36 31.99 -9.75
C ASP A 155 6.23 30.48 -9.64
N ARG A 156 6.44 29.76 -10.76
CA ARG A 156 6.36 28.29 -10.74
C ARG A 156 7.49 27.67 -9.92
N TYR A 157 8.72 28.09 -10.17
CA TYR A 157 9.91 27.58 -9.49
C TYR A 157 10.48 28.68 -8.59
N PRO A 158 10.66 28.45 -7.28
CA PRO A 158 10.45 27.19 -6.55
C PRO A 158 9.04 26.97 -5.98
N GLN A 159 8.12 27.95 -6.06
CA GLN A 159 6.92 28.00 -5.19
C GLN A 159 5.86 26.90 -5.45
N LEU A 160 5.87 26.21 -6.60
CA LEU A 160 4.99 25.06 -6.88
C LEU A 160 5.71 23.71 -6.81
N VAL A 161 6.98 23.69 -6.41
CA VAL A 161 7.71 22.45 -6.14
C VAL A 161 7.78 22.28 -4.63
N TYR A 162 6.92 21.40 -4.12
CA TYR A 162 6.83 21.14 -2.69
C TYR A 162 7.91 20.17 -2.26
N ASP A 163 8.60 20.50 -1.18
CA ASP A 163 9.59 19.62 -0.55
C ASP A 163 8.96 18.65 0.45
N LYS A 164 9.80 17.82 1.09
CA LYS A 164 9.33 16.80 2.02
C LYS A 164 8.70 17.46 3.24
N GLU A 165 9.33 18.50 3.75
CA GLU A 165 8.96 19.22 4.95
C GLU A 165 7.60 19.90 4.81
N GLU A 166 7.35 20.55 3.66
CA GLU A 166 6.07 21.19 3.33
C GLU A 166 4.93 20.19 3.13
N LEU A 167 5.24 18.99 2.63
CA LEU A 167 4.25 17.93 2.42
C LEU A 167 3.94 17.16 3.71
N THR A 168 4.81 17.22 4.70
CA THR A 168 4.72 16.36 5.89
C THR A 168 3.68 16.89 6.87
N VAL A 169 2.71 16.05 7.20
CA VAL A 169 1.64 16.34 8.16
C VAL A 169 1.54 15.24 9.21
N PRO A 170 1.13 15.56 10.44
CA PRO A 170 0.94 14.55 11.48
C PRO A 170 -0.29 13.67 11.17
N ILE A 171 -0.28 12.43 11.66
CA ILE A 171 -1.38 11.48 11.44
C ILE A 171 -2.74 12.01 11.93
N GLU A 172 -2.77 12.80 12.99
CA GLU A 172 -3.98 13.38 13.56
C GLU A 172 -4.63 14.36 12.59
N TYR A 173 -3.84 15.07 11.78
CA TYR A 173 -4.34 15.95 10.74
C TYR A 173 -5.10 15.14 9.67
N TYR A 174 -4.54 14.02 9.22
CA TYR A 174 -5.24 13.11 8.32
C TYR A 174 -6.51 12.51 8.95
N ALA A 175 -6.45 12.09 10.22
CA ALA A 175 -7.61 11.55 10.93
C ALA A 175 -8.75 12.57 11.06
N ALA A 176 -8.43 13.86 11.21
CA ALA A 176 -9.40 14.94 11.26
C ALA A 176 -10.05 15.21 9.90
N LEU A 177 -9.26 15.19 8.82
CA LEU A 177 -9.77 15.42 7.45
C LEU A 177 -10.57 14.22 6.91
N TRP A 178 -10.14 12.99 7.23
CA TRP A 178 -10.70 11.74 6.69
C TRP A 178 -11.17 10.78 7.81
N PRO A 179 -12.15 11.17 8.64
CA PRO A 179 -12.54 10.39 9.82
C PRO A 179 -13.13 9.02 9.49
N THR A 180 -13.94 8.89 8.44
CA THR A 180 -14.59 7.62 8.10
C THR A 180 -13.58 6.64 7.49
N GLN A 181 -12.70 7.14 6.63
CA GLN A 181 -11.65 6.31 6.06
C GLN A 181 -10.60 5.92 7.09
N TYR A 182 -10.16 6.85 7.93
CA TYR A 182 -9.21 6.56 9.01
C TYR A 182 -9.75 5.49 9.95
N ALA A 183 -11.02 5.59 10.36
CA ALA A 183 -11.65 4.56 11.20
C ALA A 183 -11.66 3.17 10.54
N ALA A 184 -11.94 3.10 9.23
CA ALA A 184 -11.90 1.85 8.47
C ALA A 184 -10.47 1.29 8.35
N GLU A 185 -9.47 2.14 8.15
CA GLU A 185 -8.05 1.76 8.11
C GLU A 185 -7.60 1.19 9.48
N GLN A 186 -7.99 1.83 10.58
CA GLN A 186 -7.68 1.36 11.94
C GLN A 186 -8.32 0.00 12.25
N GLU A 187 -9.57 -0.20 11.82
CA GLU A 187 -10.25 -1.48 11.96
C GLU A 187 -9.51 -2.60 11.20
N LEU A 188 -9.08 -2.33 9.97
CA LEU A 188 -8.31 -3.28 9.15
C LEU A 188 -6.96 -3.61 9.78
N ILE A 189 -6.27 -2.62 10.36
CA ILE A 189 -5.01 -2.83 11.07
C ILE A 189 -5.25 -3.74 12.28
N ARG A 190 -6.27 -3.45 13.10
CA ARG A 190 -6.62 -4.27 14.27
C ARG A 190 -6.90 -5.72 13.87
N GLN A 191 -7.69 -5.94 12.81
CA GLN A 191 -8.00 -7.27 12.30
C GLN A 191 -6.75 -8.02 11.83
N LYS A 192 -5.86 -7.36 11.08
CA LYS A 192 -4.59 -7.95 10.64
C LYS A 192 -3.70 -8.32 11.83
N GLU A 193 -3.62 -7.47 12.84
CA GLU A 193 -2.84 -7.76 14.03
C GLU A 193 -3.43 -8.92 14.84
N GLU A 194 -4.76 -9.01 14.98
CA GLU A 194 -5.44 -10.14 15.62
C GLU A 194 -5.18 -11.44 14.86
N GLU A 195 -5.24 -11.40 13.54
CA GLU A 195 -4.94 -12.55 12.68
C GLU A 195 -3.47 -12.99 12.82
N GLU A 196 -2.52 -12.05 12.79
CA GLU A 196 -1.10 -12.34 12.98
C GLU A 196 -0.80 -12.85 14.39
N ARG A 197 -1.46 -12.32 15.43
CA ARG A 197 -1.38 -12.85 16.80
C ARG A 197 -1.93 -14.28 16.88
N ALA A 198 -3.09 -14.54 16.28
CA ALA A 198 -3.68 -15.88 16.25
C ALA A 198 -2.80 -16.89 15.48
N LYS A 199 -2.21 -16.48 14.34
CA LYS A 199 -1.23 -17.29 13.60
C LYS A 199 0.02 -17.57 14.42
N ALA A 200 0.54 -16.56 15.13
CA ALA A 200 1.71 -16.70 16.00
C ALA A 200 1.42 -17.66 17.16
N GLU A 201 0.26 -17.54 17.81
CA GLU A 201 -0.18 -18.46 18.87
C GLU A 201 -0.40 -19.89 18.36
N ALA A 202 -1.03 -20.05 17.19
CA ALA A 202 -1.21 -21.36 16.57
C ALA A 202 0.13 -22.00 16.19
N LYS A 203 1.07 -21.22 15.65
CA LYS A 203 2.43 -21.67 15.35
C LYS A 203 3.17 -22.06 16.63
N ALA A 204 3.06 -21.28 17.69
CA ALA A 204 3.67 -21.57 18.99
C ALA A 204 3.08 -22.84 19.62
N LYS A 205 1.77 -23.04 19.57
CA LYS A 205 1.08 -24.26 20.03
C LYS A 205 1.52 -25.48 19.21
N ALA A 206 1.57 -25.37 17.88
CA ALA A 206 2.02 -26.45 17.01
C ALA A 206 3.50 -26.79 17.22
N GLU A 207 4.37 -25.81 17.48
CA GLU A 207 5.77 -26.05 17.84
C GLU A 207 5.90 -26.69 19.23
N ALA A 208 5.07 -26.29 20.20
CA ALA A 208 5.02 -26.90 21.53
C ALA A 208 4.52 -28.35 21.48
N GLU A 209 3.48 -28.63 20.70
CA GLU A 209 2.97 -29.99 20.46
C GLU A 209 3.98 -30.86 19.72
N LYS A 210 4.68 -30.33 18.70
CA LYS A 210 5.77 -31.06 18.03
C LYS A 210 6.91 -31.36 18.99
N LYS A 211 7.27 -30.43 19.89
CA LYS A 211 8.27 -30.65 20.94
C LYS A 211 7.81 -31.68 21.96
N ALA A 212 6.54 -31.64 22.37
CA ALA A 212 5.95 -32.62 23.28
C ALA A 212 5.90 -34.02 22.64
N GLN A 213 5.44 -34.15 21.40
CA GLN A 213 5.43 -35.40 20.64
C GLN A 213 6.84 -35.92 20.32
N ALA A 214 7.83 -35.04 20.14
CA ALA A 214 9.24 -35.45 20.00
C ALA A 214 9.86 -35.92 21.32
N ALA A 215 9.37 -35.43 22.46
CA ALA A 215 9.75 -35.91 23.78
C ALA A 215 9.05 -37.24 24.15
N GLU A 216 7.81 -37.44 23.68
CA GLU A 216 7.02 -38.66 23.92
C GLU A 216 7.33 -39.81 22.94
N ARG A 217 7.89 -39.55 21.75
CA ARG A 217 8.38 -40.63 20.89
C ARG A 217 9.51 -41.35 21.63
N PRO A 218 9.39 -42.65 21.94
CA PRO A 218 10.50 -43.40 22.49
C PRO A 218 11.65 -43.30 21.49
N LYS A 219 12.78 -42.72 21.91
CA LYS A 219 14.01 -42.78 21.11
C LYS A 219 14.32 -44.25 20.95
N ALA A 220 14.04 -44.83 19.79
CA ALA A 220 14.56 -46.12 19.41
C ALA A 220 16.08 -45.98 19.23
N GLN A 221 16.80 -45.89 20.35
CA GLN A 221 18.24 -45.97 20.40
C GLN A 221 18.58 -47.43 20.14
N ARG A 222 18.81 -47.76 18.86
CA ARG A 222 19.54 -48.99 18.54
C ARG A 222 20.93 -48.89 19.15
N SER A 223 21.39 -49.96 19.77
CA SER A 223 22.70 -49.97 20.44
C SER A 223 23.82 -49.69 19.44
N PRO A 224 24.99 -49.18 19.86
CA PRO A 224 26.14 -48.97 18.98
C PRO A 224 26.52 -50.22 18.19
N GLU A 225 26.37 -51.39 18.81
CA GLU A 225 26.61 -52.71 18.21
C GLU A 225 25.57 -53.04 17.12
N GLU A 226 24.30 -52.69 17.31
CA GLU A 226 23.27 -52.84 16.26
C GLU A 226 23.52 -51.90 15.08
N LEU A 227 24.03 -50.70 15.34
CA LEU A 227 24.40 -49.74 14.30
C LEU A 227 25.60 -50.22 13.49
N GLU A 228 26.59 -50.79 14.17
CA GLU A 228 27.77 -51.38 13.53
C GLU A 228 27.39 -52.65 12.77
N ALA A 229 26.50 -53.48 13.31
CA ALA A 229 25.94 -54.63 12.62
C ALA A 229 25.11 -54.25 11.38
N LEU A 230 24.37 -53.13 11.43
CA LEU A 230 23.65 -52.59 10.27
C LEU A 230 24.60 -52.01 9.23
N LYS A 231 25.66 -51.31 9.65
CA LYS A 231 26.72 -50.83 8.76
C LYS A 231 27.47 -52.00 8.12
N LYS A 232 27.73 -53.07 8.88
CA LYS A 232 28.35 -54.29 8.40
C LYS A 232 27.43 -55.04 7.43
N LYS A 233 26.13 -55.18 7.74
CA LYS A 233 25.12 -55.73 6.80
C LYS A 233 24.98 -54.87 5.54
N ALA A 234 25.08 -53.55 5.65
CA ALA A 234 25.07 -52.66 4.49
C ALA A 234 26.36 -52.78 3.66
N ALA A 235 27.52 -52.95 4.30
CA ALA A 235 28.80 -53.19 3.66
C ALA A 235 28.87 -54.58 3.01
N GLU A 236 28.32 -55.61 3.65
CA GLU A 236 28.17 -56.97 3.12
C GLU A 236 27.19 -56.99 1.96
N ARG A 237 26.06 -56.28 2.04
CA ARG A 237 25.13 -56.10 0.92
C ARG A 237 25.75 -55.29 -0.22
N ALA A 238 26.63 -54.34 0.08
CA ALA A 238 27.42 -53.63 -0.92
C ALA A 238 28.49 -54.53 -1.55
N ALA A 239 29.15 -55.40 -0.78
CA ALA A 239 30.13 -56.36 -1.28
C ALA A 239 29.48 -57.49 -2.09
N ALA A 240 28.30 -57.96 -1.69
CA ALA A 240 27.48 -58.90 -2.44
C ALA A 240 27.00 -58.30 -3.77
N ARG A 241 26.58 -57.03 -3.78
CA ARG A 241 26.34 -56.26 -5.02
C ARG A 241 27.59 -56.06 -5.89
N GLY A 242 28.78 -56.25 -5.34
CA GLY A 242 30.05 -56.27 -6.09
C GLY A 242 30.41 -57.65 -6.64
N LYS A 243 29.73 -58.73 -6.23
CA LYS A 243 29.94 -60.10 -6.71
C LYS A 243 28.78 -60.65 -7.57
N SER A 244 27.61 -60.00 -7.59
CA SER A 244 26.44 -60.46 -8.37
C SER A 244 26.05 -59.54 -9.54
N ALA A 245 26.99 -58.79 -10.09
CA ALA A 245 26.82 -58.15 -11.39
C ALA A 245 28.13 -58.27 -12.16
N SER A 246 28.21 -59.31 -12.98
CA SER A 246 28.91 -59.18 -14.25
C SER A 246 28.30 -57.97 -14.96
N ASP A 247 29.19 -57.06 -15.33
CA ASP A 247 28.96 -55.87 -16.13
C ASP A 247 28.41 -54.62 -15.41
N GLU A 248 29.16 -53.54 -15.60
CA GLU A 248 28.88 -52.13 -15.28
C GLU A 248 28.97 -51.65 -13.80
N GLY A 249 30.22 -51.44 -13.38
CA GLY A 249 30.62 -50.14 -12.82
C GLY A 249 30.53 -49.94 -11.31
N LYS A 250 31.44 -50.57 -10.55
CA LYS A 250 31.82 -50.13 -9.19
C LYS A 250 33.24 -49.57 -9.17
N GLY A 251 33.31 -48.30 -8.76
CA GLY A 251 34.49 -47.46 -8.64
C GLY A 251 35.75 -48.19 -8.18
N GLN A 252 36.70 -48.26 -9.10
CA GLN A 252 38.12 -48.17 -8.82
C GLN A 252 38.45 -46.68 -8.93
N ASP A 253 39.19 -46.15 -7.96
CA ASP A 253 39.84 -44.83 -7.94
C ASP A 253 39.61 -44.02 -9.22
N GLU A 254 38.47 -43.32 -9.28
CA GLU A 254 37.93 -42.86 -10.56
C GLU A 254 38.76 -41.68 -11.06
N ASP A 255 39.48 -41.92 -12.16
CA ASP A 255 39.91 -40.89 -13.10
C ASP A 255 38.84 -39.77 -13.16
N PRO A 256 39.21 -38.51 -12.83
CA PRO A 256 38.27 -37.40 -12.79
C PRO A 256 37.39 -37.28 -14.04
N GLU A 257 37.92 -37.70 -15.21
CA GLU A 257 37.16 -37.71 -16.46
C GLU A 257 36.08 -38.79 -16.51
N ALA A 258 36.34 -40.00 -16.01
CA ALA A 258 35.37 -41.10 -15.98
C ALA A 258 34.18 -40.78 -15.05
N LYS A 259 34.46 -40.16 -13.90
CA LYS A 259 33.41 -39.68 -12.98
C LYS A 259 32.59 -38.55 -13.59
N LYS A 260 33.23 -37.63 -14.31
CA LYS A 260 32.56 -36.52 -14.99
C LYS A 260 31.65 -37.03 -16.12
N ALA A 261 32.12 -37.98 -16.92
CA ALA A 261 31.33 -38.61 -17.99
C ALA A 261 30.08 -39.32 -17.44
N ARG A 262 30.22 -40.07 -16.34
CA ARG A 262 29.09 -40.73 -15.67
C ARG A 262 28.08 -39.74 -15.11
N LEU A 263 28.54 -38.63 -14.51
CA LEU A 263 27.66 -37.58 -14.00
C LEU A 263 26.93 -36.84 -15.12
N GLU A 264 27.58 -36.60 -16.26
CA GLU A 264 26.94 -36.05 -17.45
C GLU A 264 25.87 -36.98 -18.02
N GLU A 265 26.13 -38.28 -18.08
CA GLU A 265 25.16 -39.26 -18.55
C GLU A 265 23.92 -39.34 -17.64
N LEU A 266 24.13 -39.29 -16.32
CA LEU A 266 23.04 -39.23 -15.35
C LEU A 266 22.22 -37.94 -15.46
N LYS A 267 22.87 -36.80 -15.72
CA LYS A 267 22.16 -35.55 -16.00
C LYS A 267 21.32 -35.64 -17.28
N ARG A 268 21.84 -36.29 -18.33
CA ARG A 268 21.10 -36.53 -19.57
C ARG A 268 19.85 -37.40 -19.34
N LYS A 269 20.01 -38.52 -18.63
CA LYS A 269 18.90 -39.42 -18.25
C LYS A 269 17.86 -38.72 -17.36
N ALA A 270 18.30 -37.85 -16.46
CA ALA A 270 17.39 -37.06 -15.62
C ALA A 270 16.61 -36.01 -16.44
N ALA A 271 17.26 -35.34 -17.39
CA ALA A 271 16.60 -34.38 -18.29
C ALA A 271 15.57 -35.06 -19.21
N GLU A 272 15.88 -36.26 -19.70
CA GLU A 272 14.95 -37.04 -20.53
C GLU A 272 13.71 -37.48 -19.73
N ARG A 273 13.90 -37.94 -18.48
CA ARG A 273 12.78 -38.26 -17.58
C ARG A 273 11.98 -37.02 -17.17
N ALA A 274 12.61 -35.86 -17.03
CA ALA A 274 11.92 -34.59 -16.78
C ALA A 274 11.05 -34.19 -17.98
N ARG A 275 11.53 -34.37 -19.21
CA ARG A 275 10.75 -34.14 -20.44
C ARG A 275 9.59 -35.12 -20.57
N GLN A 276 9.80 -36.40 -20.25
CA GLN A 276 8.72 -37.40 -20.21
C GLN A 276 7.63 -37.01 -19.20
N ARG A 277 8.02 -36.53 -18.02
CA ARG A 277 7.07 -36.04 -17.01
C ARG A 277 6.31 -34.80 -17.46
N GLN A 278 6.95 -33.89 -18.19
CA GLN A 278 6.27 -32.72 -18.77
C GLN A 278 5.27 -33.11 -19.86
N GLN A 279 5.58 -34.13 -20.67
CA GLN A 279 4.65 -34.71 -21.65
C GLN A 279 3.48 -35.46 -20.98
N GLU A 280 3.72 -36.10 -19.83
CA GLU A 280 2.67 -36.74 -19.03
C GLU A 280 1.78 -35.74 -18.27
N SER A 281 2.28 -34.54 -17.94
CA SER A 281 1.52 -33.49 -17.23
C SER A 281 0.64 -32.61 -18.12
N GLY A 282 0.68 -32.78 -19.45
CA GLY A 282 -0.32 -32.23 -20.38
C GLY A 282 -0.37 -30.70 -20.50
N GLU A 283 0.79 -30.02 -20.58
CA GLU A 283 0.90 -28.68 -21.18
C GLU A 283 1.28 -28.77 -22.66
#